data_AF-A0A1T4SDD7-F1
#
_entry.id   AF-A0A1T4SDD7-F1
#
_cell.length_a   1.000
_cell.length_b   1.000
_cell.length_c   1.000
_cell.angle_alpha   90.00
_cell.angle_beta   90.00
_cell.angle_gamma   90.00
#
_symmetry.space_group_name_H-M   'P 1'
#
loop_
_entity.id
_entity.type
_entity.pdbx_description
1 polymer ?
#
loop_
_entity_poly.entity_id
_entity_poly.type
_entity_poly.pdbx_seq_one_letter_code
_entity_poly.pdbx_strand_id
1 'polypeptide(L)'
;MSTRIASQAGQAGMGRRPLAAALLVVLGLPGFAFAQTAKEAELEARVAQLEQMVQQLVAEQNRQQAVPPASVAAPGPAAPATAASPAIQSTPIMPGANPGTRFSYGGFIKLDSSITRTNDGDLADGSVGRLFYVPKTIPVGGGMANESGTDTDMGANFSRFWFGADTELDSGDKLKAYLEFDLFGGGSTAFIGNEVSTNTYAPTLRHAYVSWNNWLAGQTWSNFQDVAALPDAVDFLGPTEGTVFVRQAQVRYTSGPWSFSMENPQTVYTPYQGNMAQVSGDDGAVPDITARYTAKGDWGHFGIAGLARQLKYQNGPLGISESGTGLGASVSGKFNIGANDDFRYMVTAGSGIGRYVGLALNNDAVLDAEGGLENIDLVAGFGLATRVRPAAARQPVLFDGRVRQPGRVHGAGHHPLRFVRPRQPDLYGPAQAGSGRRADLGQA
;
A
#
# COMPACT_ATOMS: atom_id res chain seq x y z
N MET A 1 35.45 -12.55 -63.91
CA MET A 1 36.40 -11.42 -64.00
C MET A 1 36.21 -10.58 -62.75
N SER A 2 36.89 -10.74 -61.60
CA SER A 2 38.28 -11.02 -61.23
C SER A 2 39.26 -9.85 -61.41
N THR A 3 39.37 -9.02 -60.36
CA THR A 3 40.54 -8.20 -59.98
C THR A 3 40.30 -7.73 -58.53
N ARG A 4 40.71 -8.45 -57.47
CA ARG A 4 42.03 -8.50 -56.80
C ARG A 4 42.81 -7.17 -56.77
N ILE A 5 42.89 -6.56 -55.59
CA ILE A 5 44.11 -5.92 -55.06
C ILE A 5 44.34 -6.53 -53.67
N ALA A 6 45.57 -7.00 -53.44
CA ALA A 6 46.04 -7.60 -52.21
C ALA A 6 47.47 -7.08 -51.92
N SER A 7 47.88 -7.26 -50.65
CA SER A 7 49.25 -7.25 -50.11
C SER A 7 49.80 -5.87 -49.69
N GLN A 8 50.45 -5.64 -48.54
CA GLN A 8 51.09 -6.43 -47.46
C GLN A 8 51.02 -5.58 -46.16
N ALA A 9 50.77 -6.07 -44.94
CA ALA A 9 51.47 -7.05 -44.09
C ALA A 9 52.86 -6.59 -43.58
N GLY A 10 52.92 -6.21 -42.29
CA GLY A 10 54.12 -6.08 -41.47
C GLY A 10 53.77 -6.39 -40.01
N GLN A 11 54.42 -7.41 -39.44
CA GLN A 11 54.12 -8.07 -38.16
C GLN A 11 54.87 -7.45 -36.97
N ALA A 12 54.27 -7.53 -35.78
CA ALA A 12 54.86 -7.83 -34.45
C ALA A 12 53.71 -7.72 -33.42
N GLY A 13 53.48 -8.57 -32.41
CA GLY A 13 54.10 -9.77 -31.86
C GLY A 13 53.22 -10.17 -30.66
N MET A 14 53.00 -11.47 -30.46
CA MET A 14 52.08 -12.04 -29.47
C MET A 14 52.52 -11.83 -28.01
N GLY A 15 51.55 -11.62 -27.12
CA GLY A 15 51.70 -11.78 -25.67
C GLY A 15 50.37 -12.09 -24.99
N ARG A 16 50.02 -13.38 -24.88
CA ARG A 16 48.92 -13.91 -24.05
C ARG A 16 49.39 -14.04 -22.61
N ARG A 17 48.54 -13.71 -21.61
CA ARG A 17 48.38 -14.42 -20.30
C ARG A 17 47.39 -13.70 -19.35
N PRO A 18 46.86 -14.37 -18.30
CA PRO A 18 45.41 -14.52 -18.10
C PRO A 18 44.89 -13.99 -16.74
N LEU A 19 43.57 -14.12 -16.57
CA LEU A 19 42.81 -13.97 -15.32
C LEU A 19 43.32 -14.85 -14.17
N ALA A 20 43.01 -14.36 -12.95
CA ALA A 20 42.77 -15.06 -11.68
C ALA A 20 43.95 -15.23 -10.70
N ALA A 21 43.82 -14.58 -9.55
CA ALA A 21 44.09 -15.03 -8.18
C ALA A 21 44.79 -13.94 -7.34
N ALA A 22 44.14 -13.48 -6.27
CA ALA A 22 44.77 -13.20 -4.97
C ALA A 22 43.71 -12.76 -3.94
N LEU A 23 43.05 -13.75 -3.34
CA LEU A 23 42.42 -13.65 -2.03
C LEU A 23 43.43 -14.19 -1.00
N LEU A 24 43.75 -13.35 -0.01
CA LEU A 24 44.11 -13.67 1.39
C LEU A 24 45.53 -14.14 1.80
N VAL A 25 46.09 -13.33 2.73
CA VAL A 25 46.98 -13.63 3.88
C VAL A 25 48.49 -13.65 3.54
N VAL A 26 49.34 -12.77 4.08
CA VAL A 26 50.01 -12.81 5.41
C VAL A 26 50.68 -11.42 5.62
N LEU A 27 50.29 -10.60 6.61
CA LEU A 27 50.96 -10.40 7.92
C LEU A 27 52.50 -10.27 7.89
N GLY A 28 53.04 -9.05 8.04
CA GLY A 28 54.45 -8.90 8.45
C GLY A 28 55.16 -7.55 8.20
N LEU A 29 54.90 -6.55 9.06
CA LEU A 29 55.79 -5.40 9.44
C LEU A 29 56.12 -4.33 8.36
N PRO A 30 56.66 -3.14 8.74
CA PRO A 30 56.15 -2.15 9.71
C PRO A 30 56.14 -0.70 9.15
N GLY A 31 55.35 0.17 9.78
CA GLY A 31 55.60 1.60 9.99
C GLY A 31 56.01 2.51 8.81
N PHE A 32 55.06 3.25 8.27
CA PHE A 32 55.29 4.64 7.87
C PHE A 32 54.19 5.52 8.49
N ALA A 33 54.61 6.31 9.48
CA ALA A 33 53.79 7.32 10.12
C ALA A 33 53.57 8.48 9.15
N PHE A 34 52.32 8.76 8.78
CA PHE A 34 51.94 10.08 8.29
C PHE A 34 51.69 10.97 9.51
N ALA A 35 52.31 12.15 9.52
CA ALA A 35 52.11 13.15 10.56
C ALA A 35 50.64 13.60 10.55
N GLN A 36 49.98 13.51 11.72
CA GLN A 36 48.64 14.04 11.91
C GLN A 36 48.64 15.54 11.63
N THR A 37 47.77 15.98 10.74
CA THR A 37 47.53 17.39 10.49
C THR A 37 46.88 18.03 11.72
N ALA A 38 47.10 19.33 11.94
CA ALA A 38 46.48 20.05 13.08
C ALA A 38 44.95 19.90 13.15
N LYS A 39 44.31 19.64 12.00
CA LYS A 39 42.88 19.39 11.87
C LYS A 39 42.47 17.99 12.35
N GLU A 40 43.32 16.98 12.19
CA GLU A 40 43.09 15.63 12.73
C GLU A 40 43.23 15.63 14.26
N ALA A 41 44.21 16.37 14.80
CA ALA A 41 44.34 16.55 16.26
C ALA A 41 43.13 17.29 16.87
N GLU A 42 42.58 18.30 16.17
CA GLU A 42 41.35 18.98 16.59
C GLU A 42 40.12 18.07 16.51
N LEU A 43 40.01 17.26 15.46
CA LEU A 43 38.93 16.29 15.29
C LEU A 43 38.98 15.20 16.36
N GLU A 44 40.15 14.68 16.68
CA GLU A 44 40.34 13.72 17.78
C GLU A 44 39.98 14.32 19.13
N ALA A 45 40.33 15.60 19.37
CA ALA A 45 39.91 16.31 20.59
C ALA A 45 38.38 16.48 20.67
N ARG A 46 37.70 16.77 19.55
CA ARG A 46 36.23 16.85 19.51
C ARG A 46 35.56 15.49 19.67
N VAL A 47 36.13 14.42 19.11
CA VAL A 47 35.64 13.05 19.27
C VAL A 47 35.79 12.62 20.74
N ALA A 48 36.92 12.89 21.38
CA ALA A 48 37.10 12.61 22.80
C ALA A 48 36.08 13.37 23.68
N GLN A 49 35.76 14.62 23.33
CA GLN A 49 34.75 15.40 24.04
C GLN A 49 33.32 14.86 23.83
N LEU A 50 33.00 14.39 22.62
CA LEU A 50 31.73 13.72 22.32
C LEU A 50 31.61 12.37 23.04
N GLU A 51 32.69 11.58 23.09
CA GLU A 51 32.72 10.32 23.83
C GLU A 51 32.49 10.54 25.33
N GLN A 52 33.08 11.59 25.92
CA GLN A 52 32.83 11.96 27.31
C GLN A 52 31.36 12.35 27.55
N MET A 53 30.75 13.10 26.62
CA MET A 53 29.35 13.50 26.73
C MET A 53 28.40 12.29 26.60
N VAL A 54 28.69 11.36 25.69
CA VAL A 54 27.95 10.11 25.53
C VAL A 54 28.07 9.24 26.79
N GLN A 55 29.26 9.14 27.39
CA GLN A 55 29.46 8.40 28.64
C GLN A 55 28.70 9.04 29.82
N GLN A 56 28.63 10.36 29.90
CA GLN A 56 27.81 11.06 30.90
C GLN A 56 26.31 10.79 30.72
N LEU A 57 25.81 10.83 29.47
CA LEU A 57 24.41 10.52 29.17
C LEU A 57 24.05 9.06 29.47
N VAL A 58 24.93 8.11 29.15
CA VAL A 58 24.75 6.70 29.50
C VAL A 58 24.77 6.49 31.02
N ALA A 59 25.63 7.22 31.74
CA ALA A 59 25.66 7.17 33.21
C ALA A 59 24.38 7.76 33.84
N GLU A 60 23.83 8.84 33.28
CA GLU A 60 22.52 9.37 33.70
C GLU A 60 21.37 8.41 33.41
N GLN A 61 21.37 7.77 32.24
CA GLN A 61 20.36 6.77 31.87
C GLN A 61 20.41 5.55 32.81
N ASN A 62 21.61 5.08 33.16
CA ASN A 62 21.78 3.97 34.10
C ASN A 62 21.39 4.35 35.53
N ARG A 63 21.55 5.62 35.95
CA ARG A 63 21.04 6.11 37.24
C ARG A 63 19.51 6.18 37.28
N GLN A 64 18.86 6.43 36.15
CA GLN A 64 17.39 6.40 36.05
C GLN A 64 16.82 4.97 36.02
N GLN A 65 17.61 3.96 35.64
CA GLN A 65 17.19 2.55 35.60
C GLN A 65 17.49 1.77 36.89
N ALA A 66 18.28 2.32 37.82
CA ALA A 66 18.59 1.68 39.10
C ALA A 66 17.59 2.08 40.21
N VAL A 67 16.32 1.66 40.08
CA VAL A 67 15.43 1.52 41.25
C VAL A 67 15.70 0.14 41.86
N PRO A 68 16.13 0.04 43.14
CA PRO A 68 16.41 -1.25 43.75
C PRO A 68 15.13 -2.08 43.92
N PRO A 69 15.18 -3.42 43.73
CA PRO A 69 14.05 -4.30 43.97
C PRO A 69 13.69 -4.31 45.46
N ALA A 70 12.47 -3.87 45.78
CA ALA A 70 11.92 -3.98 47.13
C ALA A 70 11.74 -5.45 47.52
N SER A 71 12.13 -5.79 48.74
CA SER A 71 12.00 -7.10 49.36
C SER A 71 10.52 -7.51 49.48
N VAL A 72 10.22 -8.73 49.03
CA VAL A 72 8.92 -9.38 49.22
C VAL A 72 8.78 -9.82 50.68
N ALA A 73 7.92 -9.12 51.42
CA ALA A 73 7.39 -9.58 52.71
C ALA A 73 6.02 -10.26 52.50
N ALA A 74 5.78 -11.32 53.28
CA ALA A 74 4.57 -12.15 53.33
C ALA A 74 3.27 -11.36 53.65
N PRO A 75 2.08 -11.92 53.35
CA PRO A 75 0.85 -11.14 53.16
C PRO A 75 0.21 -10.66 54.47
N GLY A 76 0.04 -9.35 54.59
CA GLY A 76 -0.83 -8.68 55.57
C GLY A 76 -2.21 -8.34 54.98
N PRO A 77 -3.25 -8.16 55.82
CA PRO A 77 -4.65 -8.15 55.42
C PRO A 77 -5.04 -6.92 54.58
N ALA A 78 -6.03 -7.13 53.71
CA ALA A 78 -6.51 -6.20 52.69
C ALA A 78 -6.89 -4.81 53.21
N ALA A 79 -6.38 -3.80 52.53
CA ALA A 79 -6.74 -2.38 52.64
C ALA A 79 -6.74 -1.75 51.23
N PRO A 80 -7.51 -0.68 50.98
CA PRO A 80 -8.35 -0.52 49.79
C PRO A 80 -7.64 0.03 48.54
N ALA A 81 -8.28 -0.24 47.40
CA ALA A 81 -8.20 0.45 46.10
C ALA A 81 -6.81 0.85 45.62
N THR A 82 -6.31 0.08 44.65
CA THR A 82 -5.21 0.44 43.76
C THR A 82 -5.22 1.93 43.40
N ALA A 83 -4.18 2.63 43.85
CA ALA A 83 -3.80 3.92 43.34
C ALA A 83 -3.67 3.81 41.81
N ALA A 84 -4.51 4.55 41.11
CA ALA A 84 -4.43 4.67 39.66
C ALA A 84 -3.03 5.14 39.27
N SER A 85 -2.42 4.48 38.28
CA SER A 85 -1.31 5.06 37.53
C SER A 85 -1.67 6.51 37.16
N PRO A 86 -0.71 7.47 37.19
CA PRO A 86 -1.03 8.85 36.87
C PRO A 86 -1.74 8.89 35.51
N ALA A 87 -2.99 9.33 35.51
CA ALA A 87 -3.79 9.41 34.31
C ALA A 87 -3.05 10.33 33.34
N ILE A 88 -2.56 9.77 32.23
CA ILE A 88 -1.91 10.49 31.12
C ILE A 88 -2.87 11.55 30.53
N GLN A 89 -4.14 11.56 30.96
CA GLN A 89 -5.18 12.45 30.51
C GLN A 89 -6.12 12.79 31.66
N SER A 90 -6.04 14.04 32.16
CA SER A 90 -6.84 14.53 33.29
C SER A 90 -8.23 15.04 32.89
N THR A 91 -8.51 15.14 31.58
CA THR A 91 -9.77 15.63 31.02
C THR A 91 -10.34 14.65 29.99
N PRO A 92 -11.67 14.52 29.84
CA PRO A 92 -12.25 13.73 28.75
C PRO A 92 -11.83 14.33 27.39
N ILE A 93 -11.30 13.51 26.46
CA ILE A 93 -11.01 13.94 25.08
C ILE A 93 -12.31 14.35 24.35
N MET A 94 -13.45 13.81 24.78
CA MET A 94 -14.76 14.02 24.13
C MET A 94 -15.82 14.52 25.13
N PRO A 95 -15.71 15.77 25.65
CA PRO A 95 -16.61 16.27 26.70
C PRO A 95 -18.08 16.43 26.26
N GLY A 96 -18.34 16.51 24.95
CA GLY A 96 -19.70 16.58 24.38
C GLY A 96 -20.20 15.27 23.77
N ALA A 97 -19.47 14.16 23.90
CA ALA A 97 -19.93 12.88 23.41
C ALA A 97 -20.87 12.20 24.41
N ASN A 98 -21.62 11.21 23.92
CA ASN A 98 -22.47 10.39 24.77
C ASN A 98 -21.64 9.71 25.88
N PRO A 99 -22.22 9.49 27.08
CA PRO A 99 -21.55 8.74 28.15
C PRO A 99 -21.03 7.39 27.65
N GLY A 100 -19.85 6.98 28.12
CA GLY A 100 -19.21 5.72 27.70
C GLY A 100 -18.53 5.76 26.33
N THR A 101 -18.55 6.89 25.61
CA THR A 101 -17.80 7.03 24.34
C THR A 101 -16.31 6.87 24.55
N ARG A 102 -15.71 5.92 23.82
CA ARG A 102 -14.28 5.67 23.80
C ARG A 102 -13.65 6.34 22.58
N PHE A 103 -12.75 7.28 22.84
CA PHE A 103 -11.87 7.82 21.81
C PHE A 103 -10.64 6.93 21.62
N SER A 104 -10.20 6.81 20.37
CA SER A 104 -8.97 6.14 20.00
C SER A 104 -8.24 6.92 18.91
N TYR A 105 -6.92 6.84 18.93
CA TYR A 105 -6.07 7.34 17.86
C TYR A 105 -5.00 6.29 17.55
N GLY A 106 -4.48 6.34 16.33
CA GLY A 106 -3.39 5.47 15.95
C GLY A 106 -2.86 5.81 14.57
N GLY A 107 -1.99 4.95 14.06
CA GLY A 107 -1.28 5.21 12.82
C GLY A 107 0.07 4.52 12.78
N PHE A 108 0.88 4.93 11.82
CA PHE A 108 2.28 4.52 11.70
C PHE A 108 3.08 5.57 10.93
N ILE A 109 4.37 5.65 11.22
CA ILE A 109 5.35 6.35 10.39
C ILE A 109 6.00 5.29 9.50
N LYS A 110 6.06 5.54 8.20
CA LYS A 110 6.65 4.63 7.22
C LYS A 110 7.71 5.37 6.43
N LEU A 111 8.87 4.76 6.28
CA LEU A 111 9.88 5.14 5.28
C LEU A 111 9.86 4.07 4.19
N ASP A 112 9.58 4.49 2.96
CA ASP A 112 9.69 3.66 1.78
C ASP A 112 10.92 4.06 0.97
N SER A 113 11.55 3.06 0.36
CA SER A 113 12.63 3.26 -0.58
C SER A 113 12.48 2.27 -1.72
N SER A 114 12.62 2.75 -2.94
CA SER A 114 12.59 1.93 -4.15
C SER A 114 13.78 2.25 -5.05
N ILE A 115 14.23 1.23 -5.77
CA ILE A 115 15.17 1.37 -6.88
C ILE A 115 14.45 0.81 -8.09
N THR A 116 14.16 1.67 -9.06
CA THR A 116 13.40 1.32 -10.26
C THR A 116 14.31 1.38 -11.46
N ARG A 117 14.26 0.34 -12.29
CA ARG A 117 15.02 0.27 -13.54
C ARG A 117 14.07 0.03 -14.69
N THR A 118 14.12 0.91 -15.67
CA THR A 118 13.35 0.82 -16.92
C THR A 118 14.32 0.58 -18.07
N ASN A 119 13.84 -0.11 -19.10
CA ASN A 119 14.65 -0.48 -20.26
C ASN A 119 14.24 0.27 -21.54
N ASP A 120 13.17 1.07 -21.50
CA ASP A 120 12.57 1.68 -22.69
C ASP A 120 11.84 3.00 -22.35
N GLY A 121 12.61 3.97 -21.84
CA GLY A 121 12.14 5.27 -21.34
C GLY A 121 12.18 5.35 -19.81
N ASP A 122 12.03 6.57 -19.28
CA ASP A 122 12.06 6.82 -17.84
C ASP A 122 10.66 7.17 -17.30
N LEU A 123 10.48 6.91 -16.00
CA LEU A 123 9.30 7.39 -15.28
C LEU A 123 9.40 8.90 -15.15
N ALA A 124 8.35 9.62 -15.56
CA ALA A 124 8.33 11.07 -15.43
C ALA A 124 8.57 11.51 -13.97
N ASP A 125 9.37 12.56 -13.78
CA ASP A 125 9.62 13.14 -12.46
C ASP A 125 8.33 13.56 -11.76
N GLY A 126 8.25 13.30 -10.45
CA GLY A 126 7.06 13.57 -9.65
C GLY A 126 5.84 12.69 -9.99
N SER A 127 5.97 11.73 -10.91
CA SER A 127 4.91 10.77 -11.20
C SER A 127 4.68 9.81 -10.04
N VAL A 128 3.42 9.44 -9.83
CA VAL A 128 3.04 8.39 -8.87
C VAL A 128 3.79 7.07 -9.09
N GLY A 129 4.17 6.76 -10.32
CA GLY A 129 4.93 5.56 -10.67
C GLY A 129 6.33 5.48 -10.04
N ARG A 130 6.88 6.62 -9.61
CA ARG A 130 8.15 6.69 -8.87
C ARG A 130 7.99 6.32 -7.38
N LEU A 131 6.77 6.42 -6.86
CA LEU A 131 6.47 6.21 -5.43
C LEU A 131 6.09 4.76 -5.12
N PHE A 132 5.42 4.07 -6.05
CA PHE A 132 5.05 2.66 -5.96
C PHE A 132 4.67 2.11 -7.34
N TYR A 133 4.49 0.80 -7.43
CA TYR A 133 4.15 0.15 -8.68
C TYR A 133 2.75 0.53 -9.21
N VAL A 134 2.74 1.28 -10.32
CA VAL A 134 1.53 1.62 -11.09
C VAL A 134 1.70 1.15 -12.55
N PRO A 135 0.98 0.11 -13.00
CA PRO A 135 1.16 -0.42 -14.35
C PRO A 135 0.99 0.61 -15.48
N LYS A 136 0.08 1.58 -15.30
CA LYS A 136 -0.22 2.63 -16.29
C LYS A 136 0.94 3.61 -16.52
N THR A 137 1.90 3.70 -15.58
CA THR A 137 3.06 4.59 -15.72
C THR A 137 4.26 3.90 -16.34
N ILE A 138 4.21 2.59 -16.62
CA ILE A 138 5.34 1.86 -17.21
C ILE A 138 5.61 2.45 -18.60
N PRO A 139 6.83 2.95 -18.86
CA PRO A 139 7.18 3.47 -20.17
C PRO A 139 7.27 2.31 -21.18
N VAL A 140 6.73 2.52 -22.38
CA VAL A 140 6.62 1.49 -23.44
C VAL A 140 7.37 1.84 -24.72
N GLY A 141 8.35 2.75 -24.64
CA GLY A 141 9.13 3.22 -25.79
C GLY A 141 8.32 4.08 -26.76
N GLY A 142 8.87 5.23 -27.16
CA GLY A 142 8.12 6.20 -27.98
C GLY A 142 8.87 7.48 -28.36
N GLY A 143 10.06 7.37 -28.96
CA GLY A 143 10.75 8.47 -29.65
C GLY A 143 11.53 9.47 -28.78
N MET A 144 12.77 9.76 -29.24
CA MET A 144 13.79 10.74 -28.78
C MET A 144 14.45 10.56 -27.41
N ALA A 145 14.00 9.64 -26.55
CA ALA A 145 14.82 9.20 -25.42
C ALA A 145 14.55 7.71 -25.13
N ASN A 146 15.28 6.84 -25.82
CA ASN A 146 15.53 5.47 -25.32
C ASN A 146 16.52 5.58 -24.16
N GLU A 147 16.13 6.30 -23.11
CA GLU A 147 16.88 6.35 -21.88
C GLU A 147 16.51 5.10 -21.08
N SER A 148 17.54 4.42 -20.60
CA SER A 148 17.38 3.35 -19.61
C SER A 148 17.99 3.89 -18.34
N GLY A 149 17.12 4.40 -17.47
CA GLY A 149 17.47 4.94 -16.18
C GLY A 149 17.50 3.89 -15.07
N THR A 150 18.13 4.26 -13.97
CA THR A 150 17.90 3.61 -12.67
C THR A 150 17.62 4.72 -11.67
N ASP A 151 16.39 4.80 -11.23
CA ASP A 151 15.91 5.81 -10.31
C ASP A 151 15.91 5.26 -8.89
N THR A 152 16.25 6.13 -7.94
CA THR A 152 16.11 5.84 -6.51
C THR A 152 15.14 6.84 -5.92
N ASP A 153 14.13 6.32 -5.26
CA ASP A 153 13.07 7.09 -4.63
C ASP A 153 12.99 6.73 -3.15
N MET A 154 12.88 7.74 -2.28
CA MET A 154 12.73 7.55 -0.84
C MET A 154 11.73 8.56 -0.30
N GLY A 155 10.80 8.11 0.55
CA GLY A 155 9.73 8.98 1.03
C GLY A 155 9.05 8.47 2.30
N ALA A 156 8.46 9.40 3.05
CA ALA A 156 7.63 9.10 4.21
C ALA A 156 6.13 9.40 3.98
N ASN A 157 5.76 9.65 2.73
CA ASN A 157 4.44 10.02 2.24
C ASN A 157 3.35 8.97 2.51
N PHE A 158 3.71 7.70 2.74
CA PHE A 158 2.74 6.67 3.14
C PHE A 158 2.50 6.57 4.65
N SER A 159 3.15 7.42 5.45
CA SER A 159 2.81 7.56 6.87
C SER A 159 1.34 7.89 7.06
N ARG A 160 0.74 7.34 8.10
CA ARG A 160 -0.71 7.34 8.30
C ARG A 160 -1.06 7.66 9.73
N PHE A 161 -2.17 8.34 9.91
CA PHE A 161 -2.79 8.55 11.21
C PHE A 161 -4.32 8.46 11.10
N TRP A 162 -4.97 8.11 12.20
CA TRP A 162 -6.41 7.99 12.27
C TRP A 162 -6.94 8.31 13.66
N PHE A 163 -8.22 8.66 13.69
CA PHE A 163 -9.02 8.90 14.88
C PHE A 163 -10.29 8.05 14.81
N GLY A 164 -10.69 7.50 15.94
CA GLY A 164 -11.90 6.70 16.09
C GLY A 164 -12.66 7.09 17.35
N ALA A 165 -13.98 7.05 17.26
CA ALA A 165 -14.87 7.17 18.41
C ALA A 165 -15.88 6.03 18.37
N ASP A 166 -15.97 5.26 19.44
CA ASP A 166 -16.91 4.15 19.58
C ASP A 166 -17.81 4.41 20.79
N THR A 167 -19.13 4.26 20.62
CA THR A 167 -20.14 4.48 21.65
C THR A 167 -21.12 3.32 21.65
N GLU A 168 -21.37 2.74 22.81
CA GLU A 168 -22.52 1.86 23.04
C GLU A 168 -23.59 2.68 23.76
N LEU A 169 -24.77 2.82 23.15
CA LEU A 169 -25.89 3.56 23.71
C LEU A 169 -26.62 2.70 24.75
N ASP A 170 -27.39 3.33 25.63
CA ASP A 170 -28.21 2.63 26.64
C ASP A 170 -29.25 1.67 26.01
N SER A 171 -29.61 1.90 24.73
CA SER A 171 -30.47 0.99 23.95
C SER A 171 -29.79 -0.32 23.54
N GLY A 172 -28.47 -0.45 23.74
CA GLY A 172 -27.63 -1.53 23.20
C GLY A 172 -27.14 -1.29 21.78
N ASP A 173 -27.54 -0.17 21.16
CA ASP A 173 -27.09 0.22 19.83
C ASP A 173 -25.62 0.66 19.83
N LYS A 174 -24.91 0.33 18.74
CA LYS A 174 -23.49 0.64 18.59
C LYS A 174 -23.29 1.72 17.54
N LEU A 175 -22.67 2.82 17.95
CA LEU A 175 -22.28 3.92 17.09
C LEU A 175 -20.75 3.99 16.99
N LYS A 176 -20.24 4.17 15.78
CA LYS A 176 -18.81 4.39 15.54
C LYS A 176 -18.60 5.51 14.55
N ALA A 177 -17.58 6.32 14.75
CA ALA A 177 -17.04 7.28 13.80
C ALA A 177 -15.56 6.99 13.54
N TYR A 178 -15.11 7.16 12.30
CA TYR A 178 -13.74 6.89 11.91
C TYR A 178 -13.23 7.87 10.87
N LEU A 179 -12.06 8.47 11.13
CA LEU A 179 -11.32 9.33 10.23
C LEU A 179 -9.90 8.79 10.05
N GLU A 180 -9.46 8.59 8.81
CA GLU A 180 -8.09 8.15 8.49
C GLU A 180 -7.49 9.01 7.38
N PHE A 181 -6.22 9.38 7.56
CA PHE A 181 -5.44 10.19 6.64
C PHE A 181 -4.07 9.57 6.37
N ASP A 182 -3.54 9.74 5.15
CA ASP A 182 -2.11 9.57 4.87
C ASP A 182 -1.50 10.87 4.34
N LEU A 183 -0.18 10.86 4.12
CA LEU A 183 0.56 11.98 3.55
C LEU A 183 0.87 11.75 2.06
N PHE A 184 0.04 11.02 1.32
CA PHE A 184 0.36 10.63 -0.07
C PHE A 184 0.14 11.76 -1.08
N GLY A 185 -0.66 12.77 -0.74
CA GLY A 185 -0.94 13.93 -1.61
C GLY A 185 -1.68 13.62 -2.92
N GLY A 186 -2.24 12.41 -3.09
CA GLY A 186 -3.00 12.04 -4.29
C GLY A 186 -2.12 11.65 -5.48
N GLY A 187 -0.82 11.43 -5.28
CA GLY A 187 0.10 10.98 -6.33
C GLY A 187 0.58 12.08 -7.27
N SER A 188 0.27 13.34 -6.98
CA SER A 188 0.86 14.49 -7.65
C SER A 188 1.37 15.50 -6.61
N THR A 189 2.65 15.81 -6.69
CA THR A 189 3.29 16.86 -5.87
C THR A 189 3.31 18.21 -6.59
N ALA A 190 2.77 18.28 -7.82
CA ALA A 190 2.88 19.41 -8.74
C ALA A 190 2.44 20.77 -8.16
N PHE A 191 1.55 20.76 -7.16
CA PHE A 191 1.02 21.97 -6.51
C PHE A 191 1.42 22.10 -5.02
N ILE A 192 2.23 21.18 -4.50
CA ILE A 192 2.55 21.09 -3.07
C ILE A 192 4.06 21.31 -2.81
N GLY A 193 4.92 20.97 -3.77
CA GLY A 193 6.37 21.15 -3.69
C GLY A 193 7.12 19.97 -4.29
N ASN A 194 8.44 20.00 -4.23
CA ASN A 194 9.30 18.90 -4.68
C ASN A 194 10.55 18.85 -3.80
N GLU A 195 11.47 17.97 -4.17
CA GLU A 195 12.72 17.69 -3.48
C GLU A 195 13.72 18.86 -3.52
N VAL A 196 13.43 19.95 -4.26
CA VAL A 196 14.34 21.11 -4.38
C VAL A 196 14.65 21.75 -3.03
N SER A 197 13.70 21.77 -2.09
CA SER A 197 13.94 22.36 -0.77
C SER A 197 13.18 21.70 0.39
N THR A 198 12.01 21.10 0.16
CA THR A 198 11.12 20.69 1.27
C THR A 198 10.53 19.30 1.14
N ASN A 199 10.51 18.71 -0.07
CA ASN A 199 9.93 17.38 -0.34
C ASN A 199 8.53 17.23 0.28
N THR A 200 7.66 18.20 0.01
CA THR A 200 6.36 18.36 0.69
C THR A 200 5.31 17.42 0.12
N TYR A 201 4.49 16.84 1.00
CA TYR A 201 3.29 16.09 0.62
C TYR A 201 2.04 16.59 1.37
N ALA A 202 0.88 16.51 0.71
CA ALA A 202 -0.38 16.93 1.31
C ALA A 202 -1.05 15.79 2.09
N PRO A 203 -1.69 16.07 3.24
CA PRO A 203 -2.58 15.12 3.89
C PRO A 203 -3.76 14.77 2.95
N THR A 204 -4.04 13.48 2.77
CA THR A 204 -5.20 13.02 2.00
C THR A 204 -6.17 12.24 2.88
N LEU A 205 -7.47 12.47 2.67
CA LEU A 205 -8.51 11.72 3.36
C LEU A 205 -8.66 10.33 2.74
N ARG A 206 -8.56 9.30 3.58
CA ARG A 206 -8.72 7.90 3.17
C ARG A 206 -10.08 7.35 3.56
N HIS A 207 -10.42 7.47 4.84
CA HIS A 207 -11.70 7.02 5.39
C HIS A 207 -12.34 8.15 6.20
N ALA A 208 -13.64 8.35 5.99
CA ALA A 208 -14.48 9.23 6.79
C ALA A 208 -15.89 8.66 6.82
N TYR A 209 -16.22 7.88 7.83
CA TYR A 209 -17.54 7.26 7.92
C TYR A 209 -18.03 7.17 9.35
N VAL A 210 -19.35 7.04 9.46
CA VAL A 210 -20.04 6.61 10.67
C VAL A 210 -20.70 5.27 10.42
N SER A 211 -20.80 4.43 11.45
CA SER A 211 -21.62 3.23 11.43
C SER A 211 -22.54 3.17 12.62
N TRP A 212 -23.78 2.76 12.37
CA TRP A 212 -24.79 2.52 13.39
C TRP A 212 -25.35 1.11 13.21
N ASN A 213 -25.04 0.21 14.14
CA ASN A 213 -25.34 -1.21 14.05
C ASN A 213 -24.88 -1.80 12.70
N ASN A 214 -25.83 -2.15 11.84
CA ASN A 214 -25.64 -2.79 10.55
C ASN A 214 -25.45 -1.78 9.39
N TRP A 215 -25.63 -0.49 9.66
CA TRP A 215 -25.51 0.59 8.67
C TRP A 215 -24.13 1.26 8.73
N LEU A 216 -23.63 1.67 7.57
CA LEU A 216 -22.46 2.52 7.40
C LEU A 216 -22.81 3.64 6.42
N ALA A 217 -22.41 4.88 6.72
CA ALA A 217 -22.52 6.02 5.84
C ALA A 217 -21.22 6.83 5.82
N GLY A 218 -20.72 7.15 4.64
CA GLY A 218 -19.51 7.97 4.44
C GLY A 218 -18.52 7.35 3.44
N GLN A 219 -17.29 7.85 3.42
CA GLN A 219 -16.22 7.38 2.54
C GLN A 219 -15.44 6.23 3.16
N THR A 220 -15.46 5.08 2.47
CA THR A 220 -14.62 3.93 2.80
C THR A 220 -14.40 3.06 1.56
N TRP A 221 -13.74 1.92 1.70
CA TRP A 221 -13.61 0.93 0.61
C TRP A 221 -14.96 0.63 -0.01
N SER A 222 -15.03 0.53 -1.34
CA SER A 222 -16.23 0.02 -2.02
C SER A 222 -16.63 -1.34 -1.43
N ASN A 223 -17.92 -1.65 -1.41
CA ASN A 223 -18.42 -2.97 -1.00
C ASN A 223 -18.10 -4.04 -2.06
N PHE A 224 -17.70 -3.62 -3.26
CA PHE A 224 -17.14 -4.51 -4.29
C PHE A 224 -15.73 -4.99 -3.95
N GLN A 225 -15.02 -4.32 -3.02
CA GLN A 225 -13.64 -4.66 -2.63
C GLN A 225 -13.59 -5.67 -1.47
N ASP A 226 -12.71 -6.68 -1.59
CA ASP A 226 -12.33 -7.58 -0.50
C ASP A 226 -10.98 -7.22 0.11
N VAL A 227 -10.99 -6.40 1.15
CA VAL A 227 -9.76 -6.02 1.86
C VAL A 227 -9.07 -7.20 2.55
N ALA A 228 -9.79 -8.28 2.87
CA ALA A 228 -9.21 -9.45 3.54
C ALA A 228 -8.50 -10.39 2.57
N ALA A 229 -8.76 -10.26 1.27
CA ALA A 229 -8.05 -10.97 0.21
C ALA A 229 -6.79 -10.22 -0.27
N LEU A 230 -6.55 -8.99 0.18
CA LEU A 230 -5.36 -8.23 -0.20
C LEU A 230 -4.10 -8.93 0.30
N PRO A 231 -3.03 -8.99 -0.51
CA PRO A 231 -1.78 -9.57 -0.12
C PRO A 231 -0.98 -8.66 0.82
N ASP A 232 -0.15 -9.27 1.66
CA ASP A 232 0.82 -8.53 2.47
C ASP A 232 2.02 -8.17 1.57
N ALA A 233 2.07 -6.93 1.08
CA ALA A 233 3.10 -6.43 0.20
C ALA A 233 3.90 -5.27 0.84
N VAL A 234 5.18 -5.15 0.47
CA VAL A 234 6.01 -3.98 0.82
C VAL A 234 5.64 -2.79 -0.04
N ASP A 235 5.39 -3.06 -1.33
CA ASP A 235 4.77 -2.11 -2.25
C ASP A 235 3.37 -1.73 -1.76
N PHE A 236 2.97 -0.48 -1.98
CA PHE A 236 1.76 0.11 -1.41
C PHE A 236 0.47 -0.66 -1.72
N LEU A 237 0.38 -1.26 -2.91
CA LEU A 237 -0.83 -1.91 -3.42
C LEU A 237 -0.63 -3.40 -3.72
N GLY A 238 0.59 -3.80 -4.08
CA GLY A 238 0.87 -5.18 -4.49
C GLY A 238 0.46 -5.44 -5.96
N PRO A 239 -0.33 -6.49 -6.26
CA PRO A 239 -0.78 -6.82 -7.62
C PRO A 239 -1.90 -5.86 -8.06
N THR A 240 -1.51 -4.62 -8.35
CA THR A 240 -2.41 -3.50 -8.60
C THR A 240 -3.41 -3.83 -9.70
N GLU A 241 -2.94 -4.28 -10.86
CA GLU A 241 -3.71 -4.65 -12.05
C GLU A 241 -4.85 -5.63 -11.78
N GLY A 242 -4.70 -6.55 -10.82
CA GLY A 242 -5.71 -7.56 -10.47
C GLY A 242 -6.64 -7.17 -9.32
N THR A 243 -6.44 -6.00 -8.72
CA THR A 243 -7.07 -5.61 -7.46
C THR A 243 -8.22 -4.64 -7.69
N VAL A 244 -9.39 -4.92 -7.12
CA VAL A 244 -10.46 -3.91 -6.98
C VAL A 244 -9.95 -2.87 -5.98
N PHE A 245 -9.79 -1.61 -6.36
CA PHE A 245 -9.22 -0.60 -5.47
C PHE A 245 -9.90 0.75 -5.61
N VAL A 246 -11.05 0.87 -4.95
CA VAL A 246 -11.78 2.14 -4.88
C VAL A 246 -12.22 2.39 -3.45
N ARG A 247 -12.03 3.63 -3.02
CA ARG A 247 -12.69 4.21 -1.86
C ARG A 247 -13.60 5.32 -2.35
N GLN A 248 -14.82 5.35 -1.84
CA GLN A 248 -15.80 6.37 -2.20
C GLN A 248 -16.89 6.50 -1.14
N ALA A 249 -17.58 7.63 -1.17
CA ALA A 249 -18.76 7.85 -0.36
C ALA A 249 -19.84 6.80 -0.69
N GLN A 250 -20.47 6.26 0.35
CA GLN A 250 -21.46 5.21 0.22
C GLN A 250 -22.40 5.18 1.41
N VAL A 251 -23.56 4.54 1.20
CA VAL A 251 -24.39 3.99 2.26
C VAL A 251 -24.37 2.47 2.11
N ARG A 252 -24.09 1.75 3.18
CA ARG A 252 -23.99 0.29 3.18
C ARG A 252 -24.80 -0.31 4.31
N TYR A 253 -25.51 -1.39 4.01
CA TYR A 253 -26.16 -2.24 5.01
C TYR A 253 -25.52 -3.63 4.99
N THR A 254 -25.15 -4.15 6.16
CA THR A 254 -24.53 -5.48 6.29
C THR A 254 -25.29 -6.31 7.31
N SER A 255 -25.74 -7.51 6.93
CA SER A 255 -26.43 -8.44 7.81
C SER A 255 -25.96 -9.86 7.57
N GLY A 256 -25.41 -10.50 8.60
CA GLY A 256 -24.79 -11.81 8.49
C GLY A 256 -23.69 -11.82 7.42
N PRO A 257 -23.73 -12.76 6.45
CA PRO A 257 -22.75 -12.82 5.37
C PRO A 257 -23.02 -11.85 4.21
N TRP A 258 -24.16 -11.15 4.20
CA TRP A 258 -24.59 -10.29 3.11
C TRP A 258 -24.29 -8.82 3.37
N SER A 259 -23.90 -8.09 2.32
CA SER A 259 -23.73 -6.65 2.36
C SER A 259 -24.18 -6.00 1.05
N PHE A 260 -24.90 -4.89 1.15
CA PHE A 260 -25.42 -4.13 0.02
C PHE A 260 -25.01 -2.67 0.17
N SER A 261 -24.64 -2.01 -0.93
CA SER A 261 -24.25 -0.60 -0.88
C SER A 261 -24.74 0.19 -2.09
N MET A 262 -25.05 1.46 -1.82
CA MET A 262 -25.19 2.52 -2.82
C MET A 262 -23.95 3.40 -2.72
N GLU A 263 -23.24 3.58 -3.81
CA GLU A 263 -21.91 4.19 -3.85
C GLU A 263 -21.88 5.38 -4.81
N ASN A 264 -21.04 6.37 -4.53
CA ASN A 264 -20.92 7.57 -5.36
C ASN A 264 -20.54 7.21 -6.81
N PRO A 265 -21.31 7.66 -7.81
CA PRO A 265 -21.01 7.39 -9.21
C PRO A 265 -19.84 8.25 -9.71
N GLN A 266 -19.11 7.74 -10.70
CA GLN A 266 -18.08 8.48 -11.44
C GLN A 266 -17.80 7.75 -12.75
N THR A 267 -17.82 8.39 -13.91
CA THR A 267 -17.47 7.70 -15.16
C THR A 267 -16.05 8.07 -15.55
N VAL A 268 -15.23 7.08 -15.90
CA VAL A 268 -13.91 7.32 -16.48
C VAL A 268 -13.92 6.87 -17.93
N TYR A 269 -13.69 7.77 -18.88
CA TYR A 269 -13.76 7.46 -20.30
C TYR A 269 -12.51 7.92 -21.06
N THR A 270 -12.27 7.26 -22.20
CA THR A 270 -11.28 7.67 -23.19
C THR A 270 -11.96 8.53 -24.26
N PRO A 271 -11.50 9.76 -24.53
CA PRO A 271 -11.99 10.53 -25.66
C PRO A 271 -11.72 9.84 -27.00
N TYR A 272 -12.50 10.17 -28.02
CA TYR A 272 -12.25 9.70 -29.39
C TYR A 272 -10.84 10.12 -29.83
N GLN A 273 -10.04 9.16 -30.32
CA GLN A 273 -8.62 9.33 -30.63
C GLN A 273 -7.76 9.82 -29.45
N GLY A 274 -8.22 9.61 -28.21
CA GLY A 274 -7.57 10.10 -26.99
C GLY A 274 -6.35 9.28 -26.53
N ASN A 275 -5.93 8.24 -27.25
CA ASN A 275 -4.77 7.40 -26.91
C ASN A 275 -4.74 6.95 -25.43
N MET A 276 -5.86 6.36 -24.95
CA MET A 276 -6.05 5.95 -23.54
C MET A 276 -5.99 7.07 -22.49
N ALA A 277 -6.10 8.34 -22.91
CA ALA A 277 -6.29 9.46 -21.99
C ALA A 277 -7.44 9.18 -21.03
N GLN A 278 -7.25 9.55 -19.77
CA GLN A 278 -8.23 9.33 -18.72
C GLN A 278 -8.97 10.63 -18.44
N VAL A 279 -10.25 10.68 -18.80
CA VAL A 279 -11.12 11.80 -18.44
C VAL A 279 -12.19 11.28 -17.49
N SER A 280 -12.34 11.95 -16.35
CA SER A 280 -13.40 11.67 -15.38
C SER A 280 -14.58 12.60 -15.58
N GLY A 281 -15.80 12.05 -15.59
CA GLY A 281 -17.06 12.80 -15.63
C GLY A 281 -17.99 12.37 -14.49
N ASP A 282 -18.43 13.35 -13.71
CA ASP A 282 -19.32 13.22 -12.55
C ASP A 282 -20.80 13.46 -12.90
N ASP A 283 -21.16 13.30 -14.17
CA ASP A 283 -22.50 13.54 -14.72
C ASP A 283 -23.58 12.52 -14.28
N GLY A 284 -23.19 11.48 -13.54
CA GLY A 284 -24.04 10.34 -13.17
C GLY A 284 -25.07 10.68 -12.09
N ALA A 285 -26.36 10.54 -12.41
CA ALA A 285 -27.46 10.81 -11.46
C ALA A 285 -27.85 9.61 -10.59
N VAL A 286 -27.42 8.40 -10.97
CA VAL A 286 -27.77 7.14 -10.28
C VAL A 286 -26.55 6.63 -9.53
N PRO A 287 -26.67 6.25 -8.24
CA PRO A 287 -25.57 5.66 -7.50
C PRO A 287 -25.20 4.28 -8.05
N ASP A 288 -23.93 3.92 -7.89
CA ASP A 288 -23.47 2.57 -8.20
C ASP A 288 -23.96 1.61 -7.13
N ILE A 289 -24.53 0.48 -7.52
CA ILE A 289 -25.10 -0.51 -6.62
C ILE A 289 -24.19 -1.72 -6.53
N THR A 290 -23.90 -2.14 -5.31
CA THR A 290 -23.10 -3.34 -5.05
C THR A 290 -23.81 -4.30 -4.10
N ALA A 291 -23.60 -5.59 -4.34
CA ALA A 291 -24.04 -6.65 -3.45
C ALA A 291 -22.87 -7.61 -3.22
N ARG A 292 -22.68 -8.06 -1.98
CA ARG A 292 -21.60 -8.97 -1.60
C ARG A 292 -22.11 -10.04 -0.66
N TYR A 293 -21.66 -11.26 -0.89
CA TYR A 293 -21.77 -12.38 0.05
C TYR A 293 -20.36 -12.79 0.49
N THR A 294 -20.15 -13.02 1.78
CA THR A 294 -18.88 -13.51 2.31
C THR A 294 -19.11 -14.63 3.32
N ALA A 295 -18.73 -15.85 2.94
CA ALA A 295 -18.66 -17.00 3.84
C ALA A 295 -17.30 -17.01 4.57
N LYS A 296 -17.32 -17.26 5.88
CA LYS A 296 -16.13 -17.27 6.73
C LYS A 296 -16.12 -18.54 7.59
N GLY A 297 -14.93 -19.04 7.89
CA GLY A 297 -14.70 -20.13 8.84
C GLY A 297 -13.22 -20.27 9.17
N ASP A 298 -12.86 -21.33 9.90
CA ASP A 298 -11.46 -21.58 10.28
C ASP A 298 -10.54 -21.82 9.07
N TRP A 299 -11.11 -22.22 7.94
CA TRP A 299 -10.44 -22.37 6.65
C TRP A 299 -10.12 -21.03 5.96
N GLY A 300 -10.61 -19.90 6.47
CA GLY A 300 -10.45 -18.57 5.88
C GLY A 300 -11.78 -17.96 5.44
N HIS A 301 -11.83 -17.39 4.23
CA HIS A 301 -13.06 -16.81 3.69
C HIS A 301 -13.16 -16.91 2.16
N PHE A 302 -14.39 -16.94 1.69
CA PHE A 302 -14.79 -16.91 0.28
C PHE A 302 -15.81 -15.80 0.10
N GLY A 303 -15.61 -14.96 -0.90
CA GLY A 303 -16.48 -13.84 -1.22
C GLY A 303 -16.87 -13.82 -2.69
N ILE A 304 -18.13 -13.49 -2.94
CA ILE A 304 -18.63 -13.11 -4.26
C ILE A 304 -19.26 -11.73 -4.15
N ALA A 305 -18.96 -10.84 -5.09
CA ALA A 305 -19.52 -9.50 -5.16
C ALA A 305 -20.01 -9.20 -6.59
N GLY A 306 -21.07 -8.41 -6.68
CA GLY A 306 -21.60 -7.86 -7.91
C GLY A 306 -21.65 -6.34 -7.86
N LEU A 307 -21.49 -5.71 -9.02
CA LEU A 307 -21.54 -4.27 -9.25
C LEU A 307 -22.47 -4.01 -10.44
N ALA A 308 -23.41 -3.09 -10.27
CA ALA A 308 -24.25 -2.54 -11.33
C ALA A 308 -24.22 -1.02 -11.26
N ARG A 309 -24.02 -0.37 -12.40
CA ARG A 309 -23.80 1.07 -12.45
C ARG A 309 -24.23 1.70 -13.77
N GLN A 310 -24.47 3.00 -13.73
CA GLN A 310 -24.64 3.82 -14.93
C GLN A 310 -23.31 4.47 -15.30
N LEU A 311 -22.95 4.41 -16.58
CA LEU A 311 -21.93 5.27 -17.16
C LEU A 311 -22.61 6.46 -17.81
N LYS A 312 -22.06 7.65 -17.64
CA LYS A 312 -22.64 8.88 -18.17
C LYS A 312 -21.56 9.77 -18.77
N TYR A 313 -21.86 10.33 -19.92
CA TYR A 313 -21.10 11.40 -20.55
C TYR A 313 -22.05 12.51 -20.97
N GLN A 314 -21.76 13.75 -20.55
CA GLN A 314 -22.49 14.93 -21.02
C GLN A 314 -21.52 15.99 -21.55
N ASN A 315 -21.89 16.62 -22.66
CA ASN A 315 -21.18 17.76 -23.21
C ASN A 315 -22.18 18.81 -23.69
N GLY A 316 -22.40 19.82 -22.85
CA GLY A 316 -23.35 20.91 -23.12
C GLY A 316 -23.09 21.66 -24.43
N PRO A 317 -21.85 22.12 -24.69
CA PRO A 317 -21.50 22.80 -25.95
C PRO A 317 -21.77 21.99 -27.22
N LEU A 318 -21.63 20.66 -27.16
CA LEU A 318 -21.90 19.77 -28.30
C LEU A 318 -23.32 19.19 -28.28
N GLY A 319 -24.12 19.47 -27.24
CA GLY A 319 -25.47 18.92 -27.06
C GLY A 319 -25.50 17.40 -26.84
N ILE A 320 -24.40 16.79 -26.39
CA ILE A 320 -24.28 15.33 -26.22
C ILE A 320 -24.71 14.94 -24.81
N SER A 321 -25.51 13.86 -24.69
CA SER A 321 -25.90 13.29 -23.41
C SER A 321 -26.08 11.78 -23.53
N GLU A 322 -24.98 11.04 -23.37
CA GLU A 322 -24.94 9.59 -23.56
C GLU A 322 -24.97 8.85 -22.23
N SER A 323 -25.47 7.61 -22.24
CA SER A 323 -25.45 6.73 -21.07
C SER A 323 -25.23 5.27 -21.44
N GLY A 324 -24.39 4.59 -20.66
CA GLY A 324 -24.16 3.15 -20.74
C GLY A 324 -24.50 2.45 -19.42
N THR A 325 -24.54 1.11 -19.46
CA THR A 325 -24.71 0.28 -18.25
C THR A 325 -23.44 -0.52 -18.02
N GLY A 326 -22.85 -0.39 -16.82
CA GLY A 326 -21.72 -1.19 -16.38
C GLY A 326 -22.18 -2.32 -15.46
N LEU A 327 -21.64 -3.52 -15.67
CA LEU A 327 -21.90 -4.71 -14.85
C LEU A 327 -20.59 -5.43 -14.55
N GLY A 328 -20.39 -5.82 -13.30
CA GLY A 328 -19.19 -6.55 -12.87
C GLY A 328 -19.47 -7.58 -11.80
N ALA A 329 -18.64 -8.61 -11.78
CA ALA A 329 -18.61 -9.62 -10.73
C ALA A 329 -17.17 -9.83 -10.26
N SER A 330 -17.01 -10.09 -8.97
CA SER A 330 -15.72 -10.42 -8.36
C SER A 330 -15.84 -11.64 -7.46
N VAL A 331 -14.89 -12.56 -7.57
CA VAL A 331 -14.71 -13.70 -6.67
C VAL A 331 -13.37 -13.53 -5.98
N SER A 332 -13.36 -13.60 -4.66
CA SER A 332 -12.18 -13.32 -3.84
C SER A 332 -12.15 -14.19 -2.61
N GLY A 333 -10.98 -14.34 -2.01
CA GLY A 333 -10.89 -15.05 -0.75
C GLY A 333 -9.48 -15.19 -0.21
N LYS A 334 -9.44 -15.79 0.97
CA LYS A 334 -8.24 -16.31 1.62
C LYS A 334 -8.51 -17.73 2.06
N PHE A 335 -7.67 -18.68 1.67
CA PHE A 335 -7.70 -20.05 2.14
C PHE A 335 -6.47 -20.35 2.97
N ASN A 336 -6.67 -20.80 4.21
CA ASN A 336 -5.57 -21.27 5.06
C ASN A 336 -5.15 -22.67 4.56
N ILE A 337 -3.93 -22.79 4.04
CA ILE A 337 -3.36 -24.07 3.53
C ILE A 337 -2.70 -24.85 4.67
N GLY A 338 -2.27 -24.16 5.73
CA GLY A 338 -1.72 -24.77 6.94
C GLY A 338 -1.68 -23.76 8.09
N ALA A 339 -1.00 -24.11 9.18
CA ALA A 339 -0.93 -23.25 10.37
C ALA A 339 -0.25 -21.89 10.10
N ASN A 340 0.60 -21.83 9.08
CA ASN A 340 1.45 -20.69 8.77
C ASN A 340 1.35 -20.28 7.30
N ASP A 341 0.51 -20.93 6.50
CA ASP A 341 0.46 -20.73 5.05
C ASP A 341 -0.98 -20.39 4.64
N ASP A 342 -1.13 -19.36 3.81
CA ASP A 342 -2.42 -18.98 3.24
C ASP A 342 -2.33 -18.69 1.74
N PHE A 343 -3.43 -18.86 1.03
CA PHE A 343 -3.58 -18.50 -0.38
C PHE A 343 -4.66 -17.45 -0.52
N ARG A 344 -4.30 -16.30 -1.08
CA ARG A 344 -5.20 -15.18 -1.34
C ARG A 344 -5.41 -15.01 -2.83
N TYR A 345 -6.62 -14.67 -3.23
CA TYR A 345 -6.94 -14.49 -4.63
C TYR A 345 -8.09 -13.51 -4.80
N MET A 346 -8.13 -12.92 -5.99
CA MET A 346 -9.22 -12.09 -6.47
C MET A 346 -9.27 -12.23 -7.98
N VAL A 347 -10.46 -12.44 -8.52
CA VAL A 347 -10.72 -12.43 -9.96
C VAL A 347 -11.98 -11.61 -10.18
N THR A 348 -11.85 -10.59 -11.02
CA THR A 348 -12.91 -9.63 -11.31
C THR A 348 -13.10 -9.55 -12.82
N ALA A 349 -14.35 -9.60 -13.26
CA ALA A 349 -14.71 -9.54 -14.67
C ALA A 349 -15.97 -8.69 -14.86
N GLY A 350 -16.06 -8.00 -15.99
CA GLY A 350 -17.22 -7.18 -16.30
C GLY A 350 -17.01 -6.24 -17.48
N SER A 351 -18.01 -5.42 -17.73
CA SER A 351 -18.03 -4.38 -18.76
C SER A 351 -18.32 -3.05 -18.10
N GLY A 352 -17.55 -2.00 -18.41
CA GLY A 352 -17.80 -0.67 -17.82
C GLY A 352 -17.36 -0.53 -16.36
N ILE A 353 -16.39 -1.33 -15.90
CA ILE A 353 -15.95 -1.39 -14.50
C ILE A 353 -14.49 -0.98 -14.29
N GLY A 354 -13.86 -0.39 -15.29
CA GLY A 354 -12.43 -0.04 -15.30
C GLY A 354 -12.00 0.78 -14.08
N ARG A 355 -12.78 1.79 -13.67
CA ARG A 355 -12.46 2.63 -12.51
C ARG A 355 -12.33 1.85 -11.19
N TYR A 356 -13.01 0.71 -11.09
CA TYR A 356 -13.02 -0.12 -9.88
C TYR A 356 -11.75 -0.95 -9.73
N VAL A 357 -11.01 -1.20 -10.82
CA VAL A 357 -9.95 -2.20 -10.86
C VAL A 357 -8.64 -1.57 -11.31
N GLY A 358 -7.54 -1.92 -10.65
CA GLY A 358 -6.19 -1.55 -11.08
C GLY A 358 -5.94 -0.04 -11.20
N LEU A 359 -6.53 0.75 -10.30
CA LEU A 359 -6.42 2.22 -10.32
C LEU A 359 -6.88 2.84 -11.65
N ALA A 360 -7.94 2.29 -12.27
CA ALA A 360 -8.38 2.68 -13.61
C ALA A 360 -7.29 2.48 -14.68
N LEU A 361 -6.54 1.37 -14.60
CA LEU A 361 -5.61 0.94 -15.64
C LEU A 361 -6.30 0.92 -17.01
N ASN A 362 -7.52 0.36 -17.04
CA ASN A 362 -8.46 0.55 -18.13
C ASN A 362 -9.54 1.54 -17.68
N ASN A 363 -9.95 2.40 -18.60
CA ASN A 363 -11.11 3.28 -18.39
C ASN A 363 -12.40 2.45 -18.41
N ASP A 364 -13.52 3.03 -17.96
CA ASP A 364 -14.83 2.37 -18.02
C ASP A 364 -15.32 2.24 -19.46
N ALA A 365 -15.06 3.27 -20.29
CA ALA A 365 -15.59 3.38 -21.64
C ALA A 365 -14.66 4.15 -22.59
N VAL A 366 -15.00 4.15 -23.88
CA VAL A 366 -14.41 4.98 -24.94
C VAL A 366 -15.51 5.72 -25.67
N LEU A 367 -15.21 6.95 -26.11
CA LEU A 367 -16.10 7.71 -26.99
C LEU A 367 -15.80 7.37 -28.45
N ASP A 368 -16.86 7.13 -29.23
CA ASP A 368 -16.77 7.05 -30.69
C ASP A 368 -16.71 8.46 -31.33
N ALA A 369 -16.66 8.52 -32.66
CA ALA A 369 -16.53 9.78 -33.40
C ALA A 369 -17.77 10.69 -33.26
N GLU A 370 -18.92 10.09 -32.97
CA GLU A 370 -20.22 10.74 -32.81
C GLU A 370 -20.49 11.14 -31.34
N GLY A 371 -19.62 10.73 -30.41
CA GLY A 371 -19.76 10.97 -28.98
C GLY A 371 -20.52 9.89 -28.22
N GLY A 372 -20.86 8.78 -28.88
CA GLY A 372 -21.41 7.57 -28.29
C GLY A 372 -20.46 6.93 -27.29
N LEU A 373 -21.00 6.38 -26.20
CA LEU A 373 -20.23 5.81 -25.10
C LEU A 373 -20.19 4.29 -25.20
N GLU A 374 -19.04 3.73 -25.56
CA GLU A 374 -18.83 2.29 -25.66
C GLU A 374 -18.08 1.74 -24.44
N ASN A 375 -18.66 0.76 -23.76
CA ASN A 375 -18.01 0.14 -22.60
C ASN A 375 -16.70 -0.57 -22.98
N ILE A 376 -15.76 -0.58 -22.04
CA ILE A 376 -14.57 -1.42 -22.09
C ILE A 376 -14.80 -2.66 -21.22
N ASP A 377 -14.59 -3.83 -21.82
CA ASP A 377 -14.60 -5.11 -21.11
C ASP A 377 -13.28 -5.35 -20.39
N LEU A 378 -13.36 -5.94 -19.20
CA LEU A 378 -12.23 -6.19 -18.33
C LEU A 378 -12.34 -7.58 -17.71
N VAL A 379 -11.20 -8.28 -17.67
CA VAL A 379 -10.95 -9.40 -16.76
C VAL A 379 -9.58 -9.17 -16.12
N ALA A 380 -9.54 -9.21 -14.80
CA ALA A 380 -8.34 -8.99 -14.03
C ALA A 380 -8.34 -9.86 -12.78
N GLY A 381 -7.16 -10.20 -12.26
CA GLY A 381 -7.08 -10.93 -11.01
C GLY A 381 -5.66 -11.29 -10.62
N PHE A 382 -5.52 -11.79 -9.40
CA PHE A 382 -4.26 -12.27 -8.84
C PHE A 382 -4.48 -13.53 -8.00
N GLY A 383 -3.39 -14.26 -7.76
CA GLY A 383 -3.31 -15.35 -6.80
C GLY A 383 -1.97 -15.35 -6.10
N LEU A 384 -1.96 -15.38 -4.77
CA LEU A 384 -0.76 -15.31 -3.95
C LEU A 384 -0.77 -16.43 -2.91
N ALA A 385 0.33 -17.17 -2.80
CA ALA A 385 0.60 -18.02 -1.64
C ALA A 385 1.57 -17.31 -0.68
N THR A 386 1.15 -17.10 0.56
CA THR A 386 1.96 -16.52 1.63
C THR A 386 2.38 -17.60 2.62
N ARG A 387 3.62 -17.50 3.09
CA ARG A 387 4.11 -18.22 4.26
C ARG A 387 4.39 -17.23 5.38
N VAL A 388 3.51 -17.21 6.38
CA VAL A 388 3.68 -16.51 7.65
C VAL A 388 4.68 -17.28 8.49
N ARG A 389 5.97 -16.97 8.36
CA ARG A 389 6.97 -17.47 9.31
C ARG A 389 6.84 -16.73 10.65
N PRO A 390 7.17 -17.38 11.79
CA PRO A 390 7.36 -16.69 13.06
C PRO A 390 8.26 -15.45 12.88
N ALA A 391 8.05 -14.43 13.71
CA ALA A 391 8.56 -13.06 13.55
C ALA A 391 10.04 -12.94 13.08
N ALA A 392 10.89 -13.91 13.40
CA ALA A 392 12.28 -13.97 12.98
C ALA A 392 12.55 -14.12 11.46
N ALA A 393 11.58 -14.44 10.58
CA ALA A 393 11.90 -14.76 9.17
C ALA A 393 10.78 -14.58 8.12
N ARG A 394 10.02 -13.48 8.11
CA ARG A 394 8.95 -13.24 7.09
C ARG A 394 9.51 -13.18 5.65
N GLN A 395 8.84 -13.83 4.68
CA GLN A 395 9.06 -13.69 3.21
C GLN A 395 7.76 -14.04 2.45
N PRO A 396 7.10 -13.10 1.74
CA PRO A 396 6.03 -13.42 0.79
C PRO A 396 6.57 -13.78 -0.61
N VAL A 397 5.87 -14.64 -1.36
CA VAL A 397 6.21 -15.06 -2.75
C VAL A 397 5.03 -14.77 -3.68
N LEU A 398 5.11 -13.71 -4.49
CA LEU A 398 4.06 -13.25 -5.41
C LEU A 398 4.09 -13.97 -6.76
N PHE A 399 2.91 -14.43 -7.21
CA PHE A 399 2.66 -14.83 -8.60
C PHE A 399 1.66 -13.84 -9.22
N ASP A 400 2.02 -13.28 -10.37
CA ASP A 400 1.17 -12.35 -11.13
C ASP A 400 0.42 -13.09 -12.26
N GLY A 401 -0.85 -12.75 -12.47
CA GLY A 401 -1.77 -13.35 -13.43
C GLY A 401 -1.97 -12.49 -14.68
N ARG A 402 -2.06 -13.13 -15.86
CA ARG A 402 -2.20 -12.43 -17.16
C ARG A 402 -3.50 -11.62 -17.26
N VAL A 403 -3.38 -10.34 -17.64
CA VAL A 403 -4.46 -9.59 -18.29
C VAL A 403 -4.45 -9.93 -19.79
N ARG A 404 -5.53 -10.50 -20.33
CA ARG A 404 -5.68 -10.79 -21.77
C ARG A 404 -6.78 -9.91 -22.36
N GLN A 405 -6.40 -8.98 -23.21
CA GLN A 405 -7.33 -8.33 -24.15
C GLN A 405 -7.50 -9.23 -25.39
N PRO A 406 -8.72 -9.49 -25.88
CA PRO A 406 -8.94 -10.06 -27.20
C PRO A 406 -8.81 -8.97 -28.28
N GLY A 407 -7.62 -8.85 -28.91
CA GLY A 407 -7.38 -8.01 -30.10
C GLY A 407 -5.88 -7.70 -30.31
N ARG A 408 -5.38 -7.76 -31.56
CA ARG A 408 -3.95 -7.61 -32.01
C ARG A 408 -3.20 -6.48 -31.28
N VAL A 409 -1.92 -6.60 -30.86
CA VAL A 409 -0.67 -6.84 -31.63
C VAL A 409 0.38 -7.53 -30.73
N HIS A 410 1.26 -8.35 -31.31
CA HIS A 410 2.35 -9.06 -30.62
C HIS A 410 3.47 -8.12 -30.15
N GLY A 411 3.72 -8.11 -28.84
CA GLY A 411 4.98 -7.68 -28.22
C GLY A 411 5.37 -8.70 -27.15
N ALA A 412 6.58 -9.26 -27.25
CA ALA A 412 7.10 -10.27 -26.32
C ALA A 412 7.57 -9.59 -25.02
N GLY A 413 6.83 -9.76 -23.93
CA GLY A 413 7.24 -9.31 -22.59
C GLY A 413 7.91 -10.45 -21.81
N HIS A 414 9.12 -10.19 -21.29
CA HIS A 414 9.74 -11.04 -20.25
C HIS A 414 9.14 -10.68 -18.88
N HIS A 415 8.70 -11.69 -18.13
CA HIS A 415 8.01 -11.55 -16.84
C HIS A 415 8.99 -11.70 -15.65
N PRO A 416 8.97 -10.80 -14.65
CA PRO A 416 9.83 -10.96 -13.48
C PRO A 416 9.21 -11.91 -12.43
N LEU A 417 10.00 -12.89 -11.97
CA LEU A 417 9.79 -13.54 -10.67
C LEU A 417 10.32 -12.62 -9.57
N ARG A 418 9.49 -12.30 -8.56
CA ARG A 418 9.86 -11.40 -7.46
C ARG A 418 10.05 -12.17 -6.16
N PHE A 419 11.21 -11.98 -5.51
CA PHE A 419 11.50 -12.48 -4.17
C PHE A 419 11.51 -11.30 -3.18
N VAL A 420 10.82 -11.41 -2.04
CA VAL A 420 10.75 -10.35 -1.02
C VAL A 420 11.30 -10.85 0.31
N ARG A 421 12.20 -10.08 0.95
CA ARG A 421 12.66 -10.24 2.34
C ARG A 421 12.34 -8.99 3.17
N PRO A 422 11.23 -8.94 3.92
CA PRO A 422 11.05 -7.94 4.96
C PRO A 422 11.87 -8.31 6.20
N ARG A 423 12.66 -7.38 6.73
CA ARG A 423 13.25 -7.46 8.06
C ARG A 423 12.54 -6.42 8.92
N GLN A 424 11.59 -6.85 9.75
CA GLN A 424 10.89 -5.98 10.69
C GLN A 424 11.49 -6.21 12.08
N PRO A 425 12.01 -5.18 12.77
CA PRO A 425 12.31 -5.29 14.19
C PRO A 425 11.01 -5.29 15.00
N ASP A 426 10.93 -6.16 16.01
CA ASP A 426 9.77 -6.32 16.88
C ASP A 426 9.46 -5.03 17.67
N LEU A 427 8.32 -4.38 17.38
CA LEU A 427 7.78 -3.28 18.19
C LEU A 427 6.28 -3.42 18.53
N TYR A 428 5.66 -4.58 18.26
CA TYR A 428 4.27 -4.82 18.60
C TYR A 428 4.10 -6.14 19.36
N GLY A 429 3.92 -6.05 20.69
CA GLY A 429 3.44 -7.16 21.51
C GLY A 429 1.95 -7.45 21.25
N PRO A 430 1.47 -8.67 21.52
CA PRO A 430 0.09 -9.04 21.28
C PRO A 430 -0.85 -8.27 22.23
N ALA A 431 -1.88 -7.64 21.67
CA ALA A 431 -3.02 -7.15 22.45
C ALA A 431 -3.68 -8.36 23.12
N GLN A 432 -3.73 -8.34 24.46
CA GLN A 432 -4.40 -9.37 25.25
C GLN A 432 -5.90 -9.39 24.93
N ALA A 433 -6.36 -10.48 24.31
CA ALA A 433 -7.78 -10.82 24.27
C ALA A 433 -8.20 -11.29 25.67
N GLY A 434 -9.02 -10.49 26.35
CA GLY A 434 -9.61 -10.85 27.64
C GLY A 434 -10.54 -12.06 27.47
N SER A 435 -10.27 -13.12 28.24
CA SER A 435 -11.10 -14.31 28.33
C SER A 435 -12.43 -13.99 29.02
N GLY A 436 -13.50 -13.79 28.23
CA GLY A 436 -14.88 -13.81 28.70
C GLY A 436 -15.40 -15.24 28.75
N ARG A 437 -15.87 -15.68 29.92
CA ARG A 437 -16.32 -17.04 30.22
C ARG A 437 -17.46 -17.50 29.31
N ARG A 438 -17.38 -18.78 28.94
CA ARG A 438 -18.52 -19.60 28.47
C ARG A 438 -19.67 -19.49 29.47
N ALA A 439 -20.87 -19.22 28.97
CA ALA A 439 -22.11 -19.61 29.63
C ALA A 439 -22.90 -20.45 28.62
N ASP A 440 -23.03 -21.74 28.96
CA ASP A 440 -24.07 -22.62 28.46
C ASP A 440 -25.44 -22.00 28.70
N LEU A 441 -26.28 -21.91 27.68
CA LEU A 441 -27.72 -22.05 27.83
C LEU A 441 -28.25 -22.75 26.58
N GLY A 442 -28.85 -23.92 26.80
CA GLY A 442 -29.47 -24.73 25.77
C GLY A 442 -30.95 -24.43 25.56
N GLN A 443 -31.49 -25.15 24.58
CA GLN A 443 -32.91 -25.51 24.38
C GLN A 443 -33.95 -24.37 24.49
N ALA A 444 -34.34 -23.83 23.34
CA ALA A 444 -35.66 -24.00 22.72
C ALA A 444 -35.67 -23.28 21.35
#